data_AF-A0A3E1DF76-F1
#
_entry.id   AF-A0A3E1DF76-F1
#
_cell.length_a   1.000
_cell.length_b   1.000
_cell.length_c   1.000
_cell.angle_alpha   90.00
_cell.angle_beta   90.00
_cell.angle_gamma   90.00
#
_symmetry.space_group_name_H-M   'P 1'
#
loop_
_entity.id
_entity.type
_entity.pdbx_description
1 polymer ?
#
loop_
_entity_poly.entity_id
_entity_poly.type
_entity_poly.pdbx_seq_one_letter_code
_entity_poly.pdbx_strand_id
1 'polypeptide(L)'
;MEEKKSTPVDVLFAKPLFQWWQGLEEDRASRAVLRRCATLDAVTLSDAYQLFYRYMLTCGWPEDASEWQRDKLAAIAGLLAHVKTDDTQRLPIKMSELTGDRPLVSELRFRDLLKVETTDDLFISLRRALPLMGYQASIEQLAHDVYWWNDDTRKKWAYSYRWPTKPSA
;
A
#
# COMPACT_ATOMS: atom_id res chain seq x y z
N MET A 1 -5.11 -31.40 0.78
CA MET A 1 -4.87 -30.14 0.04
C MET A 1 -5.75 -29.11 0.73
N GLU A 2 -5.27 -28.59 1.84
CA GLU A 2 -6.04 -27.68 2.68
C GLU A 2 -6.09 -26.31 2.01
N GLU A 3 -7.31 -25.86 1.69
CA GLU A 3 -7.62 -24.45 1.49
C GLU A 3 -7.12 -23.70 2.73
N LYS A 4 -6.00 -22.99 2.59
CA LYS A 4 -5.64 -21.93 3.53
C LYS A 4 -6.71 -20.85 3.40
N LYS A 5 -7.75 -20.95 4.22
CA LYS A 5 -8.70 -19.88 4.49
C LYS A 5 -7.89 -18.63 4.81
N SER A 6 -8.07 -17.58 4.02
CA SER A 6 -7.56 -16.24 4.30
C SER A 6 -7.81 -15.90 5.78
N THR A 7 -6.76 -15.44 6.46
CA THR A 7 -6.80 -15.14 7.89
C THR A 7 -7.85 -14.06 8.18
N PRO A 8 -8.55 -14.06 9.34
CA PRO A 8 -9.58 -13.06 9.66
C PRO A 8 -9.12 -11.59 9.57
N VAL A 9 -7.82 -11.34 9.70
CA VAL A 9 -7.19 -10.02 9.62
C VAL A 9 -7.45 -9.32 8.27
N ASP A 10 -7.63 -10.08 7.18
CA ASP A 10 -7.75 -9.57 5.82
C ASP A 10 -9.07 -8.81 5.58
N VAL A 11 -10.14 -9.19 6.29
CA VAL A 11 -11.48 -8.63 6.12
C VAL A 11 -11.88 -7.72 7.28
N LEU A 12 -11.36 -7.98 8.48
CA LEU A 12 -11.79 -7.27 9.69
C LEU A 12 -11.42 -5.77 9.69
N PHE A 13 -10.35 -5.39 8.99
CA PHE A 13 -9.80 -4.03 9.07
C PHE A 13 -10.01 -3.16 7.83
N ALA A 14 -10.52 -3.72 6.73
CA ALA A 14 -10.74 -2.95 5.50
C ALA A 14 -11.71 -1.78 5.73
N LYS A 15 -12.81 -2.02 6.46
CA LYS A 15 -13.80 -0.97 6.78
C LYS A 15 -13.25 0.11 7.72
N PRO A 16 -12.67 -0.19 8.90
CA PRO A 16 -12.01 0.81 9.73
C PRO A 16 -10.95 1.62 8.99
N LEU A 17 -10.13 0.95 8.18
CA LEU A 17 -9.07 1.59 7.41
C LEU A 17 -9.63 2.58 6.39
N PHE A 18 -10.66 2.18 5.65
CA PHE A 18 -11.35 3.04 4.70
C PHE A 18 -12.00 4.24 5.39
N GLN A 19 -12.68 4.03 6.53
CA GLN A 19 -13.29 5.10 7.31
C GLN A 19 -12.25 6.11 7.81
N TRP A 20 -11.12 5.63 8.33
CA TRP A 20 -10.02 6.50 8.73
C TRP A 20 -9.45 7.28 7.55
N TRP A 21 -9.20 6.62 6.41
CA TRP A 21 -8.69 7.28 5.20
C TRP A 21 -9.65 8.38 4.71
N GLN A 22 -10.96 8.13 4.72
CA GLN A 22 -11.97 9.15 4.40
C GLN A 22 -11.90 10.34 5.37
N GLY A 23 -11.70 10.07 6.67
CA GLY A 23 -11.56 11.10 7.70
C GLY A 23 -10.33 12.02 7.53
N LEU A 24 -9.30 11.59 6.79
CA LEU A 24 -8.12 12.42 6.49
C LEU A 24 -8.42 13.62 5.58
N GLU A 25 -9.60 13.68 4.96
CA GLU A 25 -10.02 14.85 4.19
C GLU A 25 -10.31 16.05 5.10
N GLU A 26 -10.88 15.79 6.28
CA GLU A 26 -11.12 16.77 7.33
C GLU A 26 -9.87 16.95 8.21
N ASP A 27 -9.15 15.87 8.53
CA ASP A 27 -7.88 15.94 9.27
C ASP A 27 -6.66 16.15 8.34
N ARG A 28 -6.63 17.34 7.74
CA ARG A 28 -5.55 17.75 6.83
C ARG A 28 -4.19 17.83 7.53
N ALA A 29 -4.16 18.08 8.83
CA ALA A 29 -2.93 18.18 9.62
C ALA A 29 -2.25 16.82 9.74
N SER A 30 -2.97 15.79 10.19
CA SER A 30 -2.44 14.42 10.28
C SER A 30 -2.04 13.90 8.90
N ARG A 31 -2.84 14.16 7.87
CA ARG A 31 -2.49 13.79 6.49
C ARG A 31 -1.18 14.44 6.03
N ALA A 32 -0.97 15.72 6.33
CA ALA A 32 0.25 16.43 5.98
C ALA A 32 1.47 15.94 6.76
N VAL A 33 1.32 15.55 8.03
CA VAL A 33 2.39 14.90 8.83
C VAL A 33 2.80 13.58 8.16
N LEU A 34 1.87 12.66 7.94
CA LEU A 34 2.14 11.34 7.37
C LEU A 34 2.79 11.43 5.98
N ARG A 35 2.33 12.34 5.12
CA ARG A 35 2.91 12.53 3.77
C ARG A 35 4.35 13.03 3.79
N ARG A 36 4.77 13.73 4.85
CA ARG A 36 6.14 14.24 5.01
C ARG A 36 7.10 13.19 5.52
N CYS A 37 6.62 12.16 6.23
CA CYS A 37 7.44 11.07 6.72
C CYS A 37 8.17 10.36 5.56
N ALA A 38 9.50 10.38 5.62
CA ALA A 38 10.34 9.87 4.53
C ALA A 38 10.64 8.38 4.62
N THR A 39 10.61 7.85 5.84
CA THR A 39 10.94 6.50 6.23
C THR A 39 9.81 5.90 7.04
N LEU A 40 9.80 4.57 7.20
CA LEU A 40 8.82 3.89 8.03
C LEU A 40 8.94 4.32 9.50
N ASP A 41 10.16 4.42 10.03
CA ASP A 41 10.42 4.95 11.38
C ASP A 41 9.79 6.33 11.61
N ALA A 42 9.90 7.24 10.63
CA ALA A 42 9.31 8.56 10.73
C ALA A 42 7.77 8.50 10.76
N VAL A 43 7.15 7.53 10.09
CA VAL A 43 5.71 7.27 10.22
C VAL A 43 5.41 6.77 11.62
N THR A 44 6.10 5.71 12.06
CA THR A 44 5.89 5.06 13.36
C THR A 44 6.03 6.02 14.52
N LEU A 45 7.02 6.93 14.49
CA LEU A 45 7.28 7.89 15.55
C LEU A 45 6.40 9.15 15.49
N SER A 46 5.51 9.27 14.49
CA SER A 46 4.65 10.45 14.36
C SER A 46 3.38 10.36 15.20
N ASP A 47 2.97 11.49 15.80
CA ASP A 47 1.70 11.57 16.55
C ASP A 47 0.49 11.19 15.69
N ALA A 48 0.50 11.58 14.42
CA ALA A 48 -0.57 11.25 13.47
C ALA A 48 -0.75 9.72 13.31
N TYR A 49 0.36 8.97 13.20
CA TYR A 49 0.28 7.51 13.17
C TYR A 49 -0.12 6.94 14.53
N GLN A 50 0.38 7.47 15.64
CA GLN A 50 0.04 6.96 16.97
C GLN A 50 -1.46 7.12 17.28
N LEU A 51 -2.09 8.20 16.83
CA LEU A 51 -3.55 8.38 16.89
C LEU A 51 -4.28 7.35 16.02
N PHE A 52 -3.82 7.12 14.79
CA PHE A 52 -4.35 6.08 13.92
C PHE A 52 -4.21 4.67 14.52
N TYR A 53 -3.04 4.35 15.09
CA TYR A 53 -2.78 3.07 15.72
C TYR A 53 -3.75 2.80 16.88
N ARG A 54 -3.98 3.80 17.75
CA ARG A 54 -4.99 3.71 18.82
C ARG A 54 -6.40 3.49 18.27
N TYR A 55 -6.78 4.20 17.21
CA TYR A 55 -8.05 3.97 16.52
C TYR A 55 -8.16 2.52 16.03
N MET A 56 -7.11 1.98 15.40
CA MET A 56 -7.09 0.58 14.93
C MET A 56 -7.23 -0.42 16.08
N LEU A 57 -6.60 -0.19 17.23
CA LEU A 57 -6.79 -1.03 18.43
C LEU A 57 -8.26 -1.06 18.87
N THR A 58 -8.94 0.09 18.90
CA THR A 58 -10.38 0.13 19.24
C THR A 58 -11.25 -0.60 18.22
N CYS A 59 -10.76 -0.74 16.99
CA CYS A 59 -11.42 -1.47 15.90
C CYS A 59 -11.02 -2.95 15.84
N GLY A 60 -10.29 -3.45 16.85
CA GLY A 60 -9.96 -4.87 17.03
C GLY A 60 -8.58 -5.27 16.51
N TRP A 61 -7.71 -4.32 16.16
CA TRP A 61 -6.31 -4.65 15.87
C TRP A 61 -5.64 -5.24 17.11
N PRO A 62 -4.85 -6.32 17.00
CA PRO A 62 -4.29 -6.99 18.17
C PRO A 62 -3.31 -6.08 18.93
N GLU A 63 -3.50 -5.96 20.24
CA GLU A 63 -2.61 -5.20 21.14
C GLU A 63 -1.22 -5.86 21.21
N ASP A 64 -1.17 -7.19 21.14
CA ASP A 64 0.01 -8.02 21.12
C ASP A 64 0.56 -8.26 19.71
N ALA A 65 0.17 -7.43 18.73
CA ALA A 65 0.71 -7.46 17.37
C ALA A 65 2.24 -7.51 17.40
N SER A 66 2.82 -8.45 16.65
CA SER A 66 4.26 -8.54 16.44
C SER A 66 4.83 -7.26 15.82
N GLU A 67 6.13 -7.02 15.98
CA GLU A 67 6.83 -5.90 15.34
C GLU A 67 6.55 -5.85 13.83
N TRP A 68 6.64 -7.00 13.16
CA TRP A 68 6.31 -7.13 11.74
C TRP A 68 4.89 -6.65 11.40
N GLN A 69 3.88 -7.03 12.20
CA GLN A 69 2.50 -6.57 11.96
C GLN A 69 2.36 -5.06 12.17
N ARG A 70 3.03 -4.50 13.19
CA ARG A 70 3.02 -3.06 13.47
C ARG A 70 3.67 -2.28 12.32
N ASP A 71 4.80 -2.75 11.82
CA ASP A 71 5.50 -2.16 10.68
C ASP A 71 4.64 -2.19 9.40
N LYS A 72 3.94 -3.29 9.13
CA LYS A 72 2.97 -3.36 8.03
C LYS A 72 1.88 -2.31 8.18
N LEU A 73 1.29 -2.18 9.37
CA LEU A 73 0.24 -1.20 9.62
C LEU A 73 0.75 0.24 9.47
N ALA A 74 1.98 0.54 9.92
CA ALA A 74 2.63 1.83 9.71
C ALA A 74 2.84 2.13 8.22
N ALA A 75 3.35 1.16 7.45
CA ALA A 75 3.56 1.32 6.02
C ALA A 75 2.23 1.60 5.29
N ILE A 76 1.17 0.87 5.65
CA ILE A 76 -0.18 1.07 5.11
C ILE A 76 -0.66 2.50 5.41
N ALA A 77 -0.63 2.93 6.67
CA ALA A 77 -1.08 4.27 7.04
C ALA A 77 -0.33 5.38 6.28
N GLY A 78 1.00 5.26 6.23
CA GLY A 78 1.85 6.22 5.53
C GLY A 78 1.54 6.27 4.03
N LEU A 79 1.33 5.13 3.37
CA LEU A 79 1.00 5.07 1.94
C LEU A 79 -0.41 5.59 1.65
N LEU A 80 -1.41 5.22 2.46
CA LEU A 80 -2.79 5.65 2.27
C LEU A 80 -2.97 7.16 2.45
N ALA A 81 -2.16 7.81 3.29
CA ALA A 81 -2.16 9.26 3.41
C ALA A 81 -1.81 9.98 2.08
N HIS A 82 -1.08 9.32 1.18
CA HIS A 82 -0.80 9.83 -0.16
C HIS A 82 -1.93 9.59 -1.16
N VAL A 83 -2.76 8.56 -0.98
CA VAL A 83 -3.88 8.24 -1.89
C VAL A 83 -4.94 9.33 -1.80
N LYS A 84 -5.35 9.84 -2.96
CA LYS A 84 -6.38 10.89 -3.09
C LYS A 84 -7.72 10.36 -3.54
N THR A 85 -7.72 9.27 -4.31
CA THR A 85 -8.93 8.70 -4.90
C THR A 85 -8.83 7.19 -4.77
N ASP A 86 -9.87 6.60 -4.18
CA ASP A 86 -10.04 5.16 -4.15
C ASP A 86 -10.36 4.66 -5.56
N ASP A 87 -9.66 3.61 -5.97
CA ASP A 87 -9.84 2.95 -7.25
C ASP A 87 -10.29 1.51 -6.99
N THR A 88 -10.85 0.85 -8.00
CA THR A 88 -11.23 -0.57 -7.92
C THR A 88 -10.20 -1.48 -8.57
N GLN A 89 -9.28 -0.92 -9.35
CA GLN A 89 -8.24 -1.67 -10.05
C GLN A 89 -7.12 -2.16 -9.13
N ARG A 90 -6.55 -3.32 -9.47
CA ARG A 90 -5.29 -3.81 -8.89
C ARG A 90 -4.14 -2.87 -9.20
N LEU A 91 -3.29 -2.65 -8.21
CA LEU A 91 -2.18 -1.70 -8.34
C LEU A 91 -1.25 -1.99 -9.53
N PRO A 92 -0.85 -3.24 -9.83
CA PRO A 92 -0.04 -3.56 -11.01
C PRO A 92 -0.72 -3.22 -12.34
N ILE A 93 -2.06 -3.34 -12.41
CA ILE A 93 -2.82 -2.97 -13.61
C ILE A 93 -2.75 -1.46 -13.78
N LYS A 94 -3.02 -0.70 -12.70
CA LYS A 94 -2.92 0.76 -12.68
C LYS A 94 -1.53 1.23 -13.09
N MET A 95 -0.48 0.64 -12.53
CA MET A 95 0.92 0.91 -12.85
C MET A 95 1.24 0.70 -14.34
N SER A 96 0.57 -0.24 -15.00
CA SER A 96 0.76 -0.57 -16.42
C SER A 96 -0.12 0.24 -17.38
N GLU A 97 -1.03 1.09 -16.89
CA GLU A 97 -1.81 1.99 -17.75
C GLU A 97 -0.86 2.92 -18.53
N LEU A 98 -1.21 3.24 -19.77
CA LEU A 98 -0.34 4.01 -20.65
C LEU A 98 -0.60 5.51 -20.51
N THR A 99 0.50 6.27 -20.43
CA THR A 99 0.52 7.73 -20.64
C THR A 99 1.30 8.01 -21.92
N GLY A 100 0.59 8.19 -23.03
CA GLY A 100 1.20 8.12 -24.36
C GLY A 100 1.64 6.69 -24.66
N ASP A 101 2.90 6.50 -25.04
CA ASP A 101 3.45 5.17 -25.41
C ASP A 101 4.13 4.42 -24.26
N ARG A 102 4.08 4.96 -23.04
CA ARG A 102 4.79 4.41 -21.88
C ARG A 102 3.85 4.12 -20.73
N PRO A 103 4.05 3.02 -19.98
CA PRO A 103 3.28 2.77 -18.76
C PRO A 103 3.59 3.82 -17.69
N LEU A 104 2.62 4.11 -16.81
CA LEU A 104 2.78 5.03 -15.68
C LEU A 104 3.99 4.68 -14.81
N VAL A 105 4.21 3.38 -14.57
CA VAL A 105 5.43 2.83 -13.97
C VAL A 105 6.14 1.99 -15.02
N SER A 106 7.40 2.30 -15.32
CA SER A 106 8.17 1.53 -16.32
C SER A 106 8.43 0.09 -15.87
N GLU A 107 8.62 -0.81 -16.83
CA GLU A 107 8.99 -2.22 -16.59
C GLU A 107 10.21 -2.37 -15.67
N LEU A 108 11.20 -1.48 -15.81
CA LEU A 108 12.39 -1.48 -14.95
C LEU A 108 12.02 -1.17 -13.51
N ARG A 109 11.29 -0.07 -13.27
CA ARG A 109 10.84 0.33 -11.93
C ARG A 109 9.94 -0.72 -11.29
N PHE A 110 9.03 -1.30 -12.08
CA PHE A 110 8.14 -2.34 -11.61
C PHE A 110 8.91 -3.61 -11.22
N ARG A 111 9.87 -4.05 -12.03
CA ARG A 111 10.73 -5.20 -11.71
C ARG A 111 11.62 -4.96 -10.51
N ASP A 112 12.12 -3.75 -10.30
CA ASP A 112 12.90 -3.41 -9.11
C ASP A 112 12.02 -3.39 -7.85
N LEU A 113 10.79 -2.88 -7.97
CA LEU A 113 9.79 -2.98 -6.91
C LEU A 113 9.48 -4.44 -6.53
N LEU A 114 9.36 -5.34 -7.51
CA LEU A 114 9.17 -6.77 -7.24
C LEU A 114 10.36 -7.43 -6.52
N LYS A 115 11.57 -6.88 -6.57
CA LYS A 115 12.72 -7.44 -5.83
C LYS A 115 12.76 -7.02 -4.37
N VAL A 116 11.93 -6.07 -3.97
CA VAL A 116 11.89 -5.56 -2.60
C VAL A 116 11.40 -6.64 -1.64
N GLU A 117 12.09 -6.78 -0.50
CA GLU A 117 11.81 -7.80 0.51
C GLU A 117 11.41 -7.19 1.87
N THR A 118 11.98 -6.05 2.24
CA THR A 118 11.72 -5.40 3.52
C THR A 118 10.49 -4.48 3.45
N THR A 119 9.82 -4.28 4.58
CA THR A 119 8.67 -3.36 4.67
C THR A 119 9.10 -1.91 4.44
N ASP A 120 10.26 -1.50 4.95
CA ASP A 120 10.85 -0.18 4.75
C ASP A 120 11.09 0.15 3.27
N ASP A 121 11.77 -0.75 2.56
CA ASP A 121 12.06 -0.56 1.14
C ASP A 121 10.77 -0.58 0.31
N LEU A 122 9.78 -1.38 0.74
CA LEU A 122 8.47 -1.45 0.07
C LEU A 122 7.73 -0.13 0.25
N PHE A 123 7.69 0.39 1.47
CA PHE A 123 7.11 1.68 1.80
C PHE A 123 7.73 2.80 0.95
N ILE A 124 9.06 2.87 0.88
CA ILE A 124 9.77 3.88 0.09
C ILE A 124 9.45 3.73 -1.41
N SER A 125 9.46 2.50 -1.91
CA SER A 125 9.26 2.23 -3.34
C SER A 125 7.82 2.55 -3.78
N LEU A 126 6.82 2.13 -3.00
CA LEU A 126 5.40 2.44 -3.28
C LEU A 126 5.09 3.93 -3.11
N ARG A 127 5.68 4.59 -2.10
CA ARG A 127 5.53 6.03 -1.91
C ARG A 127 6.02 6.83 -3.12
N ARG A 128 7.09 6.36 -3.78
CA ARG A 128 7.61 6.95 -5.03
C ARG A 128 6.77 6.60 -6.25
N ALA A 129 6.07 5.46 -6.24
CA ALA A 129 5.22 5.02 -7.34
C ALA A 129 3.84 5.71 -7.36
N LEU A 130 3.25 5.99 -6.18
CA LEU A 130 1.92 6.61 -6.07
C LEU A 130 1.75 7.92 -6.87
N PRO A 131 2.71 8.87 -6.86
CA PRO A 131 2.62 10.07 -7.70
C PRO A 131 2.55 9.78 -9.20
N LEU A 132 3.22 8.72 -9.67
CA LEU A 132 3.20 8.33 -11.09
C LEU A 132 1.82 7.86 -11.53
N MET A 133 1.03 7.32 -10.59
CA MET A 133 -0.36 6.90 -10.81
C MET A 133 -1.37 8.01 -10.48
N GLY A 134 -0.92 9.26 -10.34
CA GLY A 134 -1.80 10.38 -9.99
C GLY A 134 -2.41 10.29 -8.59
N TYR A 135 -1.78 9.54 -7.67
CA TYR A 135 -2.29 9.24 -6.33
C TYR A 135 -3.63 8.47 -6.30
N GLN A 136 -3.89 7.67 -7.34
CA GLN A 136 -5.06 6.79 -7.42
C GLN A 136 -4.66 5.35 -7.13
N ALA A 137 -5.31 4.72 -6.16
CA ALA A 137 -5.08 3.33 -5.79
C ALA A 137 -6.28 2.79 -4.99
N SER A 138 -6.59 1.51 -5.15
CA SER A 138 -7.54 0.84 -4.28
C SER A 138 -7.02 0.79 -2.85
N ILE A 139 -7.77 1.36 -1.91
CA ILE A 139 -7.39 1.42 -0.50
C ILE A 139 -7.25 0.01 0.08
N GLU A 140 -8.24 -0.84 -0.18
CA GLU A 140 -8.29 -2.22 0.29
C GLU A 140 -7.15 -3.07 -0.30
N GLN A 141 -6.99 -3.04 -1.62
CA GLN A 141 -5.98 -3.89 -2.28
C GLN A 141 -4.56 -3.41 -1.96
N LEU A 142 -4.31 -2.11 -1.89
CA LEU A 142 -3.01 -1.57 -1.47
C LEU A 142 -2.66 -2.01 -0.05
N ALA A 143 -3.62 -1.94 0.88
CA ALA A 143 -3.41 -2.38 2.26
C ALA A 143 -3.11 -3.88 2.34
N HIS A 144 -3.93 -4.69 1.64
CA HIS A 144 -3.77 -6.13 1.56
C HIS A 144 -2.39 -6.51 0.99
N ASP A 145 -1.99 -5.91 -0.13
CA ASP A 145 -0.74 -6.24 -0.81
C ASP A 145 0.49 -5.83 0.01
N VAL A 146 0.43 -4.71 0.73
CA VAL A 146 1.50 -4.28 1.64
C VAL A 146 1.63 -5.24 2.83
N TYR A 147 0.49 -5.60 3.43
CA TYR A 147 0.46 -6.52 4.58
C TYR A 147 1.03 -7.89 4.20
N TRP A 148 0.58 -8.44 3.07
CA TRP A 148 1.01 -9.76 2.56
C TRP A 148 2.17 -9.70 1.59
N TRP A 149 3.00 -8.65 1.62
CA TRP A 149 4.12 -8.54 0.69
C TRP A 149 5.13 -9.68 0.89
N ASN A 150 5.05 -10.67 0.02
CA ASN A 150 5.83 -11.91 0.00
C ASN A 150 5.88 -12.47 -1.43
N ASP A 151 6.51 -13.62 -1.63
CA ASP A 151 6.64 -14.26 -2.95
C ASP A 151 5.33 -14.45 -3.71
N ASP A 152 4.24 -14.79 -3.01
CA ASP A 152 2.94 -15.01 -3.64
C ASP A 152 2.37 -13.69 -4.16
N THR A 153 2.36 -12.64 -3.33
CA THR A 153 1.93 -11.29 -3.73
C THR A 153 2.79 -10.76 -4.88
N ARG A 154 4.11 -10.94 -4.82
CA ARG A 154 5.04 -10.56 -5.89
C ARG A 154 4.76 -11.27 -7.21
N LYS A 155 4.48 -12.58 -7.17
CA LYS A 155 4.09 -13.35 -8.36
C LYS A 155 2.74 -12.89 -8.92
N LYS A 156 1.73 -12.70 -8.07
CA LYS A 156 0.42 -12.15 -8.46
C LYS A 156 0.57 -10.79 -9.14
N TRP A 157 1.46 -9.94 -8.61
CA TRP A 157 1.78 -8.65 -9.21
C TRP A 157 2.43 -8.79 -10.57
N ALA A 158 3.43 -9.68 -10.71
CA ALA A 158 4.09 -9.95 -11.98
C ALA A 158 3.13 -10.43 -13.07
N TYR A 159 2.15 -11.28 -12.74
CA TYR A 159 1.12 -11.74 -13.68
C TYR A 159 0.05 -10.69 -14.00
N SER A 160 -0.20 -9.73 -13.10
CA SER A 160 -1.23 -8.71 -13.28
C SER A 160 -0.74 -7.49 -14.06
N TYR A 161 0.55 -7.18 -13.98
CA TYR A 161 1.15 -6.08 -14.73
C TYR A 161 1.10 -6.35 -16.24
N ARG A 162 0.56 -5.41 -17.02
CA ARG A 162 0.45 -5.55 -18.48
C ARG A 162 1.78 -5.20 -19.13
N TRP A 163 2.66 -6.19 -19.21
CA TRP A 163 3.95 -6.05 -19.88
C TRP A 163 3.75 -5.65 -21.35
N PRO A 164 4.42 -4.60 -21.85
CA PRO A 164 4.28 -4.21 -23.24
C PRO A 164 4.78 -5.34 -24.13
N THR A 165 4.01 -5.67 -25.16
CA THR A 165 4.47 -6.59 -26.19
C THR A 165 5.63 -5.92 -26.92
N LYS A 166 6.82 -6.52 -26.89
CA LYS A 166 7.88 -6.10 -27.82
C LYS A 166 7.31 -6.22 -29.23
N PRO A 167 7.35 -5.17 -30.06
CA PRO A 167 7.02 -5.35 -31.47
C PRO A 167 7.97 -6.42 -32.02
N SER A 168 7.41 -7.42 -32.69
CA SER A 168 8.16 -8.38 -33.48
C SER A 168 9.07 -7.56 -34.40
N ALA A 169 10.38 -7.71 -34.23
CA ALA A 169 11.37 -7.08 -35.11
C ALA A 169 11.26 -7.64 -36.53
#